data_AF-A0AAN6U6V1-F1
#
_entry.id   AF-A0AAN6U6V1-F1
#
_cell.length_a   1.000
_cell.length_b   1.000
_cell.length_c   1.000
_cell.angle_alpha   90.00
_cell.angle_beta   90.00
_cell.angle_gamma   90.00
#
_symmetry.space_group_name_H-M   'P 1'
#
loop_
_entity.id
_entity.type
_entity.pdbx_description
1 polymer ?
#
loop_
_entity_poly.entity_id
_entity_poly.type
_entity_poly.pdbx_seq_one_letter_code
_entity_poly.pdbx_strand_id
1 'polypeptide(L)'
;MAAPQQTAQQGPLNHDDMAEWTARFNDVLARPGEYVNSKSPETSQPWYSSFFGCFSPIETCAMTYCCPCVVFGRTHHRLRKNANLEGYEPINTSCLLFCGSGCVLLHWIPMAMQRADLRTKHNLQGSCLVDIATACCCGCCQLVQNDKEAEYREQLLASQGGVQQQGYQAAGGMAYPGDQKQ
;
A
#
# COMPACT_ATOMS: atom_id res chain seq x y z
N MET A 1 -2.90 34.68 26.81
CA MET A 1 -4.13 33.90 26.61
C MET A 1 -4.04 33.29 25.23
N ALA A 2 -3.63 32.02 25.13
CA ALA A 2 -3.56 31.32 23.84
C ALA A 2 -4.99 31.04 23.38
N ALA A 3 -5.31 31.42 22.14
CA ALA A 3 -6.59 31.10 21.53
C ALA A 3 -6.72 29.56 21.40
N PRO A 4 -7.89 28.98 21.68
CA PRO A 4 -8.11 27.56 21.40
C PRO A 4 -8.01 27.36 19.88
N GLN A 5 -7.09 26.51 19.44
CA GLN A 5 -7.07 26.02 18.06
C GLN A 5 -8.38 25.27 17.82
N GLN A 6 -9.25 25.86 17.03
CA GLN A 6 -10.48 25.23 16.57
C GLN A 6 -10.09 24.02 15.72
N THR A 7 -10.25 22.81 16.25
CA THR A 7 -10.30 21.58 15.46
C THR A 7 -11.55 21.66 14.58
N ALA A 8 -11.41 22.28 13.41
CA ALA A 8 -12.45 22.25 12.40
C ALA A 8 -12.77 20.77 12.11
N GLN A 9 -14.03 20.36 12.33
CA GLN A 9 -14.54 19.07 11.88
C GLN A 9 -14.36 19.02 10.36
N GLN A 10 -13.27 18.40 9.90
CA GLN A 10 -13.06 18.10 8.50
C GLN A 10 -14.10 17.05 8.11
N GLY A 11 -14.95 17.36 7.14
CA GLY A 11 -15.89 16.39 6.60
C GLY A 11 -15.16 15.16 6.02
N PRO A 12 -15.90 14.11 5.62
CA PRO A 12 -15.30 12.88 5.10
C PRO A 12 -14.49 13.09 3.80
N LEU A 13 -14.67 14.23 3.14
CA LEU A 13 -13.90 14.68 1.98
C LEU A 13 -12.79 15.63 2.43
N ASN A 14 -11.55 15.16 2.30
CA ASN A 14 -10.33 15.94 2.51
C ASN A 14 -9.74 16.38 1.15
N HIS A 15 -9.45 17.67 0.99
CA HIS A 15 -8.94 18.24 -0.27
C HIS A 15 -7.54 17.75 -0.65
N ASP A 16 -6.68 17.50 0.33
CA ASP A 16 -5.31 17.02 0.09
C ASP A 16 -5.35 15.58 -0.45
N ASP A 17 -6.23 14.73 0.08
CA ASP A 17 -6.44 13.37 -0.44
C ASP A 17 -6.99 13.38 -1.87
N MET A 18 -7.89 14.32 -2.19
CA MET A 18 -8.40 14.46 -3.55
C MET A 18 -7.29 14.87 -4.52
N ALA A 19 -6.46 15.84 -4.13
CA ALA A 19 -5.32 16.27 -4.92
C ALA A 19 -4.30 15.13 -5.14
N GLU A 20 -4.02 14.33 -4.11
CA GLU A 20 -3.14 13.17 -4.21
C GLU A 20 -3.70 12.14 -5.22
N TRP A 21 -4.97 11.77 -5.09
CA TRP A 21 -5.60 10.83 -6.02
C TRP A 21 -5.62 11.36 -7.45
N THR A 22 -5.97 12.63 -7.65
CA THR A 22 -5.92 13.27 -8.97
C THR A 22 -4.51 13.25 -9.56
N ALA A 23 -3.48 13.56 -8.78
CA ALA A 23 -2.09 13.51 -9.24
C ALA A 23 -1.69 12.09 -9.67
N ARG A 24 -2.10 11.07 -8.92
CA ARG A 24 -1.83 9.66 -9.25
C ARG A 24 -2.52 9.22 -10.53
N PHE A 25 -3.79 9.58 -10.72
CA PHE A 25 -4.50 9.29 -11.96
C PHE A 25 -3.85 9.98 -13.16
N ASN A 26 -3.50 11.27 -13.01
CA ASN A 26 -2.83 12.02 -14.07
C ASN A 26 -1.47 11.40 -14.44
N ASP A 27 -0.71 10.91 -13.46
CA ASP A 27 0.57 10.27 -13.72
C ASP A 27 0.42 8.93 -14.48
N VAL A 28 -0.56 8.11 -14.10
CA VAL A 28 -0.90 6.88 -14.83
C VAL A 28 -1.32 7.18 -16.27
N LEU A 29 -2.11 8.24 -16.48
CA LEU A 29 -2.55 8.68 -17.81
C LEU A 29 -1.43 9.30 -18.65
N ALA A 30 -0.45 9.95 -18.01
CA ALA A 30 0.70 10.52 -18.70
C ALA A 30 1.67 9.43 -19.22
N ARG A 31 1.76 8.29 -18.51
CA ARG A 31 2.76 7.24 -18.76
C ARG A 31 2.16 5.83 -18.77
N PRO A 32 1.09 5.57 -19.54
CA PRO A 32 0.35 4.30 -19.45
C PRO A 32 1.21 3.09 -19.85
N GLY A 33 2.12 3.27 -20.82
CA GLY A 33 3.02 2.21 -21.26
C GLY A 33 4.00 1.75 -20.18
N GLU A 34 4.51 2.66 -19.35
CA GLU A 34 5.41 2.33 -18.24
C GLU A 34 4.67 1.53 -17.18
N TYR A 35 3.46 1.96 -16.82
CA TYR A 35 2.64 1.28 -15.82
C TYR A 35 2.18 -0.10 -16.30
N VAL A 36 1.65 -0.22 -17.52
CA VAL A 36 1.19 -1.51 -18.06
C VAL A 36 2.32 -2.53 -18.15
N ASN A 37 3.52 -2.10 -18.54
CA ASN A 37 4.70 -2.97 -18.61
C ASN A 37 5.46 -3.09 -17.28
N SER A 38 4.98 -2.47 -16.20
CA SER A 38 5.64 -2.54 -14.90
C SER A 38 5.62 -3.95 -14.33
N LYS A 39 6.79 -4.44 -13.95
CA LYS A 39 7.00 -5.72 -13.27
C LYS A 39 8.02 -5.48 -12.16
N SER A 40 7.79 -6.11 -11.01
CA SER A 40 8.74 -6.05 -9.91
C SER A 40 10.07 -6.74 -10.28
N PRO A 41 11.21 -6.26 -9.78
CA PRO A 41 12.52 -6.86 -10.06
C PRO A 41 12.64 -8.26 -9.47
N GLU A 42 13.61 -9.05 -9.93
CA GLU A 42 13.85 -10.41 -9.40
C GLU A 42 14.25 -10.42 -7.92
N THR A 43 14.78 -9.30 -7.42
CA THR A 43 15.11 -9.09 -6.00
C THR A 43 13.89 -8.74 -5.13
N SER A 44 12.68 -8.73 -5.71
CA SER A 44 11.46 -8.42 -4.97
C SER A 44 11.04 -9.54 -4.03
N GLN A 45 10.52 -9.13 -2.87
CA GLN A 45 10.11 -10.01 -1.80
C GLN A 45 8.71 -10.60 -2.07
N PRO A 46 8.42 -11.81 -1.58
CA PRO A 46 7.07 -12.37 -1.65
C PRO A 46 6.10 -11.57 -0.75
N TRP A 47 4.81 -11.73 -1.05
CA TRP A 47 3.72 -11.23 -0.20
C TRP A 47 3.71 -11.99 1.13
N TYR A 48 3.47 -11.30 2.24
CA TYR A 48 3.35 -11.93 3.56
C TYR A 48 2.06 -12.74 3.67
N SER A 49 0.92 -12.16 3.25
CA SER A 49 -0.36 -12.89 3.21
C SER A 49 -0.54 -13.61 1.88
N SER A 50 -1.02 -14.85 1.93
CA SER A 50 -1.49 -15.56 0.71
C SER A 50 -2.69 -14.85 0.08
N PHE A 51 -2.79 -14.88 -1.26
CA PHE A 51 -3.86 -14.21 -2.00
C PHE A 51 -5.25 -14.78 -1.67
N PHE A 52 -5.41 -16.10 -1.72
CA PHE A 52 -6.67 -16.78 -1.36
C PHE A 52 -6.87 -16.98 0.15
N GLY A 53 -6.00 -16.40 0.97
CA GLY A 53 -6.10 -16.46 2.44
C GLY A 53 -7.09 -15.46 3.03
N CYS A 54 -8.09 -15.00 2.28
CA CYS A 54 -8.95 -13.89 2.70
C CYS A 54 -9.84 -14.21 3.92
N PHE A 55 -10.12 -15.49 4.20
CA PHE A 55 -10.96 -15.92 5.33
C PHE A 55 -10.28 -15.87 6.72
N SER A 56 -9.02 -15.46 6.81
CA SER A 56 -8.29 -15.38 8.08
C SER A 56 -7.57 -14.04 8.21
N PRO A 57 -8.03 -13.08 9.02
CA PRO A 57 -9.18 -13.16 9.92
C PRO A 57 -10.52 -13.00 9.18
N ILE A 58 -11.54 -13.75 9.63
CA ILE A 58 -12.88 -13.75 9.02
C ILE A 58 -13.57 -12.40 9.15
N GLU A 59 -13.24 -11.62 10.18
CA GLU A 59 -13.78 -10.28 10.41
C GLU A 59 -13.41 -9.31 9.28
N THR A 60 -12.15 -9.31 8.84
CA THR A 60 -11.72 -8.48 7.71
C THR A 60 -12.36 -8.95 6.42
N CYS A 61 -12.55 -10.26 6.25
CA CYS A 61 -13.29 -10.81 5.10
C CYS A 61 -14.75 -10.32 5.07
N ALA A 62 -15.45 -10.42 6.20
CA ALA A 62 -16.83 -9.99 6.35
C ALA A 62 -16.97 -8.48 6.15
N MET A 63 -16.07 -7.68 6.72
CA MET A 63 -16.03 -6.23 6.51
C MET A 63 -15.78 -5.88 5.04
N THR A 64 -14.86 -6.59 4.38
CA THR A 64 -14.58 -6.39 2.95
C THR A 64 -15.79 -6.73 2.08
N TYR A 65 -16.54 -7.77 2.46
CA TYR A 65 -17.75 -8.17 1.74
C TYR A 65 -18.89 -7.15 1.92
N CYS A 66 -19.14 -6.70 3.16
CA CYS A 66 -20.22 -5.76 3.47
C CYS A 66 -19.89 -4.32 3.04
N CYS A 67 -18.64 -3.90 3.22
CA CYS A 67 -18.19 -2.52 3.05
C CYS A 67 -16.75 -2.48 2.48
N PRO A 68 -16.54 -2.88 1.20
CA PRO A 68 -15.20 -2.95 0.60
C PRO A 68 -14.48 -1.59 0.57
N CYS A 69 -15.23 -0.49 0.44
CA CYS A 69 -14.67 0.86 0.43
C CYS A 69 -13.95 1.21 1.74
N VAL A 70 -14.43 0.69 2.88
CA VAL A 70 -13.88 1.00 4.20
C VAL A 70 -12.52 0.34 4.34
N VAL A 71 -12.41 -0.94 3.95
CA VAL A 71 -11.14 -1.67 3.94
C VAL A 71 -10.16 -1.06 2.94
N PHE A 72 -10.64 -0.65 1.77
CA PHE A 72 -9.83 0.08 0.79
C PHE A 72 -9.26 1.39 1.38
N GLY A 73 -10.13 2.22 1.97
CA GLY A 73 -9.74 3.49 2.57
C GLY A 73 -8.86 3.32 3.82
N ARG A 74 -9.07 2.27 4.61
CA ARG A 74 -8.21 1.89 5.74
C ARG A 74 -6.80 1.56 5.29
N THR A 75 -6.71 0.72 4.27
CA THR A 75 -5.44 0.33 3.66
C THR A 75 -4.71 1.56 3.10
N HIS A 76 -5.42 2.46 2.41
CA HIS A 76 -4.84 3.71 1.92
C HIS A 76 -4.28 4.57 3.05
N HIS A 77 -5.04 4.75 4.14
CA HIS A 77 -4.62 5.53 5.30
C HIS A 77 -3.35 4.97 5.95
N ARG A 78 -3.27 3.64 6.12
CA ARG A 78 -2.05 2.98 6.62
C ARG A 78 -0.84 3.28 5.76
N LEU A 79 -1.00 3.21 4.44
CA LEU A 79 0.10 3.35 3.50
C LEU A 79 0.62 4.78 3.32
N ARG A 80 -0.27 5.78 3.40
CA ARG A 80 0.07 7.15 3.00
C ARG A 80 0.04 8.16 4.14
N LYS A 81 -0.68 7.87 5.24
CA LYS A 81 -0.87 8.80 6.35
C LYS A 81 -0.25 8.32 7.64
N ASN A 82 -0.78 7.23 8.20
CA ASN A 82 -0.37 6.76 9.51
C ASN A 82 -0.58 5.25 9.64
N ALA A 83 0.51 4.53 9.92
CA ALA A 83 0.55 3.09 10.12
C ALA A 83 -0.42 2.59 11.19
N ASN A 84 -0.58 3.36 12.27
CA ASN A 84 -1.40 3.04 13.44
C ASN A 84 -2.85 3.52 13.33
N LEU A 85 -3.27 3.99 12.14
CA LEU A 85 -4.62 4.51 11.89
C LEU A 85 -4.99 5.74 12.75
N GLU A 86 -4.01 6.52 13.22
CA GLU A 86 -4.32 7.78 13.91
C GLU A 86 -5.02 8.74 12.94
N GLY A 87 -6.14 9.33 13.38
CA GLY A 87 -6.97 10.21 12.55
C GLY A 87 -7.69 9.51 11.39
N TYR A 88 -7.80 8.17 11.42
CA TYR A 88 -8.57 7.42 10.43
C TYR A 88 -10.07 7.50 10.72
N GLU A 89 -10.83 7.86 9.68
CA GLU A 89 -12.29 7.76 9.66
C GLU A 89 -12.73 6.67 8.65
N PRO A 90 -13.71 5.80 9.01
CA PRO A 90 -14.18 4.73 8.12
C PRO A 90 -14.69 5.24 6.76
N ILE A 91 -15.41 6.36 6.78
CA ILE A 91 -15.82 7.08 5.57
C ILE A 91 -14.85 8.24 5.36
N ASN A 92 -13.89 8.03 4.47
CA ASN A 92 -12.91 9.02 4.07
C ASN A 92 -12.90 9.20 2.55
N THR A 93 -12.09 10.13 2.04
CA THR A 93 -11.95 10.42 0.60
C THR A 93 -11.70 9.15 -0.23
N SER A 94 -10.89 8.21 0.28
CA SER A 94 -10.57 6.97 -0.43
C SER A 94 -11.73 5.97 -0.43
N CYS A 95 -12.51 5.84 0.66
CA CYS A 95 -13.76 5.07 0.62
C CYS A 95 -14.76 5.70 -0.37
N LEU A 96 -14.93 7.03 -0.35
CA LEU A 96 -15.86 7.71 -1.25
C LEU A 96 -15.44 7.58 -2.72
N LEU A 97 -14.13 7.67 -3.01
CA LEU A 97 -13.57 7.40 -4.33
C LEU A 97 -13.87 5.97 -4.78
N PHE A 98 -13.61 4.98 -3.92
CA PHE A 98 -13.90 3.59 -4.22
C PHE A 98 -15.39 3.37 -4.49
N CYS A 99 -16.26 3.92 -3.64
CA CYS A 99 -17.70 3.83 -3.80
C CYS A 99 -18.16 4.45 -5.13
N GLY A 100 -17.72 5.68 -5.43
CA GLY A 100 -18.05 6.38 -6.67
C GLY A 100 -17.53 5.68 -7.92
N SER A 101 -16.31 5.15 -7.90
CA SER A 101 -15.77 4.33 -8.99
C SER A 101 -16.51 3.00 -9.15
N GLY A 102 -17.02 2.43 -8.06
CA GLY A 102 -17.88 1.25 -8.05
C GLY A 102 -19.22 1.47 -8.77
N CYS A 103 -19.82 2.65 -8.60
CA CYS A 103 -21.07 3.02 -9.27
C CYS A 103 -20.98 2.99 -10.81
N VAL A 104 -19.77 3.14 -11.37
CA VAL A 104 -19.51 3.09 -12.82
C VAL A 104 -18.70 1.86 -13.25
N LEU A 105 -18.60 0.84 -12.38
CA LEU A 105 -17.86 -0.42 -12.62
C LEU A 105 -16.34 -0.25 -12.84
N LEU A 106 -15.77 0.86 -12.38
CA LEU A 106 -14.34 1.17 -12.49
C LEU A 106 -13.58 1.02 -11.16
N HIS A 107 -14.17 0.38 -10.14
CA HIS A 107 -13.53 0.17 -8.84
C HIS A 107 -12.20 -0.61 -8.91
N TRP A 108 -12.01 -1.43 -9.94
CA TRP A 108 -10.77 -2.17 -10.17
C TRP A 108 -9.57 -1.24 -10.43
N ILE A 109 -9.79 -0.03 -10.95
CA ILE A 109 -8.71 0.94 -11.23
C ILE A 109 -8.04 1.42 -9.94
N PRO A 110 -8.74 2.08 -9.00
CA PRO A 110 -8.12 2.51 -7.74
C PRO A 110 -7.59 1.31 -6.93
N MET A 111 -8.22 0.13 -7.02
CA MET A 111 -7.71 -1.10 -6.42
C MET A 111 -6.36 -1.55 -6.98
N ALA A 112 -6.20 -1.56 -8.30
CA ALA A 112 -4.96 -1.93 -8.96
C ALA A 112 -3.87 -0.90 -8.66
N MET A 113 -4.20 0.40 -8.70
CA MET A 113 -3.26 1.48 -8.34
C MET A 113 -2.76 1.36 -6.90
N GLN A 114 -3.65 1.10 -5.94
CA GLN A 114 -3.24 0.93 -4.54
C GLN A 114 -2.39 -0.34 -4.34
N ARG A 115 -2.66 -1.41 -5.09
CA ARG A 115 -1.82 -2.61 -5.06
C ARG A 115 -0.44 -2.37 -5.68
N ALA A 116 -0.36 -1.64 -6.79
CA ALA A 116 0.90 -1.24 -7.40
C ALA A 116 1.74 -0.39 -6.44
N ASP A 117 1.11 0.52 -5.69
CA ASP A 117 1.78 1.30 -4.65
C ASP A 117 2.36 0.44 -3.53
N LEU A 118 1.60 -0.55 -3.04
CA LEU A 118 2.10 -1.54 -2.08
C LEU A 118 3.34 -2.28 -2.61
N ARG A 119 3.31 -2.71 -3.87
CA ARG A 119 4.44 -3.38 -4.51
C ARG A 119 5.66 -2.48 -4.61
N THR A 120 5.49 -1.23 -5.03
CA THR A 120 6.60 -0.29 -5.18
C THR A 120 7.16 0.12 -3.80
N LYS A 121 6.30 0.43 -2.83
CA LYS A 121 6.72 0.88 -1.49
C LYS A 121 7.50 -0.19 -0.73
N HIS A 122 7.09 -1.46 -0.84
CA HIS A 122 7.69 -2.56 -0.06
C HIS A 122 8.51 -3.54 -0.91
N ASN A 123 8.80 -3.21 -2.16
CA ASN A 123 9.51 -4.06 -3.12
C ASN A 123 8.92 -5.48 -3.20
N LEU A 124 7.61 -5.58 -3.47
CA LEU A 124 6.87 -6.86 -3.54
C LEU A 124 6.75 -7.38 -4.96
N GLN A 125 6.71 -8.70 -5.11
CA GLN A 125 6.53 -9.38 -6.40
C GLN A 125 5.17 -9.05 -7.05
N GLY A 126 5.18 -8.83 -8.36
CA GLY A 126 3.96 -8.67 -9.15
C GLY A 126 4.19 -7.87 -10.43
N SER A 127 3.09 -7.56 -11.12
CA SER A 127 3.06 -6.71 -12.30
C SER A 127 1.72 -6.00 -12.40
N CYS A 128 1.64 -4.94 -13.19
CA CYS A 128 0.38 -4.21 -13.38
C CYS A 128 -0.74 -5.11 -13.91
N LEU A 129 -0.45 -6.00 -14.86
CA LEU A 129 -1.44 -6.94 -15.39
C LEU A 129 -1.95 -7.92 -14.32
N VAL A 130 -1.07 -8.38 -13.43
CA VAL A 130 -1.48 -9.22 -12.30
C VAL A 130 -2.35 -8.42 -11.34
N ASP A 131 -2.00 -7.16 -11.04
CA ASP A 131 -2.77 -6.30 -10.13
C ASP A 131 -4.18 -6.00 -10.66
N ILE A 132 -4.32 -5.81 -11.97
CA ILE A 132 -5.62 -5.66 -12.64
C ILE A 132 -6.40 -6.98 -12.61
N ALA A 133 -5.76 -8.09 -12.97
CA ALA A 133 -6.41 -9.40 -13.00
C ALA A 133 -6.91 -9.81 -11.60
N THR A 134 -6.12 -9.57 -10.55
CA THR A 134 -6.54 -9.86 -9.18
C THR A 134 -7.69 -8.95 -8.73
N ALA A 135 -7.71 -7.69 -9.18
CA ALA A 135 -8.76 -6.74 -8.81
C ALA A 135 -10.10 -7.12 -9.45
N CYS A 136 -10.06 -7.56 -10.71
CA CYS A 136 -11.24 -7.97 -11.47
C CYS A 136 -11.74 -9.38 -11.08
N CYS A 137 -10.85 -10.35 -10.86
CA CYS A 137 -11.23 -11.74 -10.65
C CYS A 137 -11.55 -12.09 -9.18
N CYS A 138 -10.87 -11.47 -8.21
CA CYS A 138 -11.23 -11.59 -6.80
C CYS A 138 -10.89 -10.31 -6.02
N GLY A 139 -11.71 -9.26 -6.22
CA GLY A 139 -11.53 -7.98 -5.52
C GLY A 139 -11.54 -8.12 -4.00
N CYS A 140 -12.39 -8.98 -3.44
CA CYS A 140 -12.39 -9.26 -1.99
C CYS A 140 -11.03 -9.82 -1.52
N CYS A 141 -10.50 -10.82 -2.21
CA CYS A 141 -9.19 -11.40 -1.89
C CYS A 141 -8.09 -10.34 -1.93
N GLN A 142 -8.10 -9.50 -2.96
CA GLN A 142 -7.12 -8.42 -3.12
C GLN A 142 -7.21 -7.39 -1.99
N LEU A 143 -8.41 -6.92 -1.64
CA LEU A 143 -8.58 -5.94 -0.57
C LEU A 143 -8.10 -6.50 0.77
N VAL A 144 -8.47 -7.74 1.10
CA VAL A 144 -8.01 -8.39 2.33
C VAL A 144 -6.49 -8.60 2.34
N GLN A 145 -5.92 -9.07 1.23
CA GLN A 145 -4.46 -9.25 1.14
C GLN A 145 -3.74 -7.90 1.29
N ASN A 146 -4.20 -6.86 0.60
CA ASN A 146 -3.60 -5.53 0.66
C ASN A 146 -3.68 -4.93 2.07
N ASP A 147 -4.81 -5.09 2.77
CA ASP A 147 -5.00 -4.58 4.12
C ASP A 147 -4.06 -5.25 5.14
N LYS A 148 -3.93 -6.58 5.06
CA LYS A 148 -2.97 -7.34 5.88
C LYS A 148 -1.53 -6.99 5.57
N GLU A 149 -1.20 -6.83 4.30
CA GLU A 149 0.17 -6.50 3.88
C GLU A 149 0.55 -5.11 4.38
N ALA A 150 -0.36 -4.13 4.24
CA ALA A 150 -0.17 -2.79 4.78
C ALA A 150 -0.02 -2.82 6.30
N GLU A 151 -0.88 -3.54 7.01
CA GLU A 151 -0.79 -3.66 8.46
C GLU A 151 0.54 -4.28 8.91
N TYR A 152 0.88 -5.46 8.39
CA TYR A 152 2.10 -6.17 8.76
C TYR A 152 3.36 -5.34 8.50
N ARG A 153 3.45 -4.72 7.31
CA ARG A 153 4.67 -4.02 6.91
C ARG A 153 4.79 -2.65 7.54
N GLU A 154 3.71 -1.87 7.61
CA GLU A 154 3.77 -0.56 8.26
C GLU A 154 4.07 -0.70 9.76
N GLN A 155 3.54 -1.73 10.43
CA GLN A 155 3.92 -2.06 11.81
C GLN A 155 5.39 -2.47 11.91
N LEU A 156 5.89 -3.29 10.98
CA LEU A 156 7.29 -3.68 10.95
C LEU A 156 8.20 -2.45 10.78
N LEU A 157 7.86 -1.55 9.85
CA LEU A 157 8.59 -0.29 9.64
C LEU A 157 8.51 0.63 10.88
N ALA A 158 7.35 0.73 11.53
CA ALA A 158 7.19 1.51 12.76
C ALA A 158 8.02 0.94 13.92
N SER A 159 8.08 -0.38 14.06
CA SER A 159 8.89 -1.04 15.10
C SER A 159 10.39 -0.98 14.81
N GLN A 160 10.79 -1.10 13.53
CA GLN A 160 12.16 -0.89 13.08
C GLN A 160 12.55 0.59 13.04
N GLY A 161 11.60 1.53 13.10
CA GLY A 161 11.88 2.96 13.30
C GLY A 161 12.56 3.25 14.65
N GLY A 162 12.55 2.31 15.59
CA GLY A 162 13.39 2.30 16.80
C GLY A 162 14.71 1.53 16.67
N VAL A 163 14.94 0.83 15.56
CA VAL A 163 16.13 0.02 15.27
C VAL A 163 16.66 0.42 13.90
N GLN A 164 17.51 1.45 13.89
CA GLN A 164 18.23 1.96 12.74
C GLN A 164 18.49 0.90 11.66
N GLN A 165 18.15 1.26 10.42
CA GLN A 165 18.96 1.07 9.22
C GLN A 165 20.36 0.51 9.52
N GLN A 166 20.45 -0.81 9.71
CA GLN A 166 21.74 -1.48 9.82
C GLN A 166 22.32 -1.47 8.42
N GLY A 167 23.22 -0.50 8.26
CA GLY A 167 23.91 -0.21 7.03
C GLY A 167 24.59 -1.43 6.44
N TYR A 168 24.73 -1.38 5.13
CA TYR A 168 25.72 -2.15 4.41
C TYR A 168 27.10 -1.88 5.06
N GLN A 169 27.54 -2.75 5.97
CA GLN A 169 28.92 -2.77 6.42
C GLN A 169 29.72 -3.36 5.26
N ALA A 170 30.49 -2.51 4.58
CA ALA A 170 31.52 -2.99 3.67
C ALA A 170 32.44 -3.93 4.46
N ALA A 171 32.57 -5.17 4.01
CA ALA A 171 33.47 -6.14 4.61
C ALA A 171 34.89 -5.53 4.67
N GLY A 172 35.46 -5.48 5.88
CA GLY A 172 36.81 -4.99 6.12
C GLY A 172 37.82 -5.70 5.19
N GLY A 173 38.74 -4.91 4.64
CA GLY A 173 39.67 -5.32 3.59
C GLY A 173 40.32 -6.67 3.85
N MET A 174 40.25 -7.53 2.83
CA MET A 174 40.89 -8.85 2.82
C MET A 174 42.40 -8.64 2.73
N ALA A 175 43.13 -8.85 3.84
CA ALA A 175 44.58 -8.87 3.82
C ALA A 175 45.06 -10.18 3.19
N TYR A 176 45.74 -10.10 2.05
CA TYR A 176 46.38 -11.25 1.40
C TYR A 176 47.64 -11.62 2.18
N PRO A 177 47.81 -12.87 2.66
CA PRO A 177 49.10 -13.34 3.12
C PRO A 177 50.05 -13.43 1.93
N GLY A 178 51.18 -12.73 2.03
CA GLY A 178 52.22 -12.68 1.00
C GLY A 178 52.96 -14.00 0.83
N ASP A 179 53.37 -14.26 -0.40
CA ASP A 179 54.29 -15.32 -0.80
C ASP A 179 55.63 -15.21 -0.04
N GLN A 180 55.91 -16.16 0.85
CA GLN A 180 57.28 -16.41 1.30
C GLN A 180 57.90 -17.51 0.45
N LYS A 181 58.71 -17.08 -0.53
CA LYS A 181 59.64 -17.93 -1.28
C LYS A 181 60.86 -18.27 -0.42
N GLN A 182 61.08 -19.59 -0.27
CA GLN A 182 62.34 -20.35 -0.14
C GLN A 182 63.31 -20.06 1.01
#